data_AF-A0A1V9VW32-F1
#
_entry.id   AF-A0A1V9VW32-F1
#
_cell.length_a   1.000
_cell.length_b   1.000
_cell.length_c   1.000
_cell.angle_alpha   90.00
_cell.angle_beta   90.00
_cell.angle_gamma   90.00
#
_symmetry.space_group_name_H-M   'P 1'
#
loop_
_entity.id
_entity.type
_entity.pdbx_description
1 polymer ?
#
loop_
_entity_poly.entity_id
_entity_poly.type
_entity_poly.pdbx_seq_one_letter_code
_entity_poly.pdbx_strand_id
1 'polypeptide(L)'
;MENNKLNRAFRIGINIVLGLLFLGAVQMFFDKDQTNDHFGYVFLVAAWMVNSVKQFTINVKEGDKKDVLFWLSAMIISFFILGYMLFTYARDYFSYLI
;
A
#
# COMPACT_ATOMS: atom_id res chain seq x y z
N MET A 1 -10.01 1.31 -29.56
CA MET A 1 -11.12 1.31 -28.58
C MET A 1 -10.84 0.46 -27.33
N GLU A 2 -10.07 -0.63 -27.44
CA GLU A 2 -9.80 -1.58 -26.33
C GLU A 2 -9.06 -0.97 -25.12
N ASN A 3 -8.06 -0.12 -25.36
CA ASN A 3 -7.26 0.54 -24.32
C ASN A 3 -8.09 1.37 -23.32
N ASN A 4 -9.20 1.97 -23.75
CA ASN A 4 -10.02 2.81 -22.86
C ASN A 4 -10.84 1.98 -21.87
N LYS A 5 -11.33 0.80 -22.29
CA LYS A 5 -12.04 -0.12 -21.38
C LYS A 5 -11.09 -0.73 -20.36
N LEU A 6 -9.90 -1.17 -20.79
CA LEU A 6 -8.88 -1.74 -19.90
C LEU A 6 -8.40 -0.72 -18.86
N ASN A 7 -8.14 0.53 -19.28
CA ASN A 7 -7.70 1.59 -18.38
C ASN A 7 -8.79 1.98 -17.36
N ARG A 8 -10.07 1.96 -17.77
CA ARG A 8 -11.21 2.17 -16.87
C ARG A 8 -11.34 1.03 -15.85
N ALA A 9 -11.26 -0.23 -16.30
CA ALA A 9 -11.32 -1.40 -15.43
C ALA A 9 -10.17 -1.42 -14.41
N PHE A 10 -8.95 -1.12 -14.85
CA PHE A 10 -7.77 -0.99 -13.99
C PHE A 10 -7.94 0.09 -12.91
N ARG A 11 -8.45 1.27 -13.29
CA ARG A 11 -8.69 2.38 -12.36
C ARG A 11 -9.73 2.01 -11.30
N ILE A 12 -10.79 1.33 -11.70
CA ILE A 12 -11.82 0.82 -10.77
C ILE A 12 -11.23 -0.24 -9.85
N GLY A 13 -10.50 -1.22 -10.39
CA GLY A 13 -9.87 -2.29 -9.62
C GLY A 13 -8.93 -1.76 -8.55
N ILE A 14 -8.02 -0.84 -8.89
CA ILE A 14 -7.13 -0.22 -7.90
C ILE A 14 -7.90 0.54 -6.82
N ASN A 15 -8.96 1.28 -7.20
CA ASN A 15 -9.76 2.00 -6.21
C ASN A 15 -10.49 1.04 -5.25
N ILE A 16 -10.95 -0.11 -5.73
CA ILE A 16 -11.53 -1.16 -4.88
C ILE A 16 -10.46 -1.71 -3.92
N VAL A 17 -9.27 -2.05 -4.42
CA VAL A 17 -8.15 -2.52 -3.59
C VAL A 17 -7.81 -1.50 -2.50
N LEU A 18 -7.69 -0.21 -2.86
CA LEU A 18 -7.45 0.85 -1.89
C LEU A 18 -8.57 0.94 -0.84
N GLY A 19 -9.83 0.87 -1.27
CA GLY A 19 -10.98 0.87 -0.35
C GLY A 19 -10.95 -0.32 0.62
N LEU A 20 -10.64 -1.51 0.14
CA LEU A 20 -10.50 -2.71 0.97
C LEU A 20 -9.34 -2.58 1.96
N LEU A 21 -8.20 -2.00 1.56
CA LEU A 21 -7.07 -1.77 2.46
C LEU A 21 -7.42 -0.75 3.56
N PHE A 22 -8.15 0.31 3.23
CA PHE A 22 -8.64 1.26 4.24
C PHE A 22 -9.66 0.62 5.18
N LEU A 23 -10.59 -0.18 4.67
CA LEU A 23 -11.56 -0.91 5.51
C LEU A 23 -10.84 -1.88 6.46
N GLY A 24 -9.85 -2.62 5.97
CA GLY A 24 -9.03 -3.51 6.80
C GLY A 24 -8.26 -2.76 7.88
N ALA A 25 -7.65 -1.61 7.53
CA ALA A 25 -6.96 -0.77 8.51
C ALA A 25 -7.91 -0.29 9.61
N VAL A 26 -9.10 0.22 9.25
CA VAL A 26 -10.10 0.65 10.22
C VAL A 26 -10.57 -0.52 11.08
N GLN A 27 -10.86 -1.68 10.49
CA GLN A 27 -11.26 -2.86 11.26
C GLN A 27 -10.21 -3.24 12.31
N MET A 28 -8.93 -3.17 11.96
CA MET A 28 -7.84 -3.51 12.86
C MET A 28 -7.64 -2.50 14.00
N PHE A 29 -7.75 -1.19 13.72
CA PHE A 29 -7.62 -0.16 14.75
C PHE A 29 -8.79 -0.07 15.72
N PHE A 30 -9.98 -0.48 15.28
CA PHE A 30 -11.20 -0.45 16.10
C PHE A 30 -11.57 -1.83 16.64
N ASP A 31 -10.71 -2.82 16.47
CA ASP A 31 -10.86 -4.11 17.14
C ASP A 31 -10.54 -3.98 18.64
N LYS A 32 -11.04 -4.92 19.43
CA LYS A 32 -10.84 -4.94 20.89
C LYS A 32 -9.41 -5.31 21.28
N ASP A 33 -8.69 -6.02 20.41
CA ASP A 33 -7.31 -6.41 20.63
C ASP A 33 -6.36 -5.36 20.04
N GLN A 34 -5.74 -4.56 20.92
CA GLN A 34 -4.78 -3.52 20.54
C GLN A 34 -3.51 -4.08 19.90
N THR A 35 -3.26 -5.39 19.99
CA THR A 35 -2.18 -6.05 19.25
C THR A 35 -2.41 -5.95 17.73
N ASN A 36 -3.67 -5.82 17.29
CA ASN A 36 -4.03 -5.73 15.88
C ASN A 36 -3.77 -4.34 15.26
N ASP A 37 -3.53 -3.30 16.07
CA ASP A 37 -3.19 -1.95 15.59
C ASP A 37 -1.96 -1.98 14.68
N HIS A 38 -1.01 -2.88 14.98
CA HIS A 38 0.17 -3.15 14.15
C HIS A 38 -0.19 -3.55 12.72
N PHE A 39 -1.15 -4.45 12.53
CA PHE A 39 -1.63 -4.82 11.21
C PHE A 39 -2.38 -3.65 10.54
N GLY A 40 -3.07 -2.82 11.32
CA GLY A 40 -3.68 -1.57 10.82
C GLY A 40 -2.66 -0.66 10.14
N TYR A 41 -1.48 -0.47 10.75
CA TYR A 41 -0.38 0.28 10.14
C TYR A 41 0.16 -0.39 8.87
N VAL A 42 0.30 -1.72 8.85
CA VAL A 42 0.71 -2.47 7.63
C VAL A 42 -0.28 -2.22 6.49
N PHE A 43 -1.59 -2.27 6.76
CA PHE A 43 -2.62 -2.00 5.76
C PHE A 43 -2.57 -0.57 5.23
N LEU A 44 -2.31 0.43 6.08
CA LEU A 44 -2.14 1.82 5.66
C LEU A 44 -0.91 2.02 4.77
N VAL A 45 0.24 1.46 5.14
CA VAL A 45 1.47 1.58 4.32
C VAL A 45 1.31 0.82 3.00
N ALA A 46 0.63 -0.34 3.00
CA ALA A 46 0.28 -1.06 1.78
C ALA A 46 -0.64 -0.23 0.87
N ALA A 47 -1.66 0.44 1.43
CA ALA A 47 -2.53 1.35 0.67
C ALA A 47 -1.73 2.51 0.07
N TRP A 48 -0.81 3.09 0.84
CA TRP A 48 0.08 4.15 0.38
C TRP A 48 0.99 3.68 -0.77
N MET A 49 1.55 2.46 -0.68
CA MET A 49 2.37 1.87 -1.73
C MET A 49 1.56 1.67 -3.03
N VAL A 50 0.36 1.07 -2.94
CA VAL A 50 -0.54 0.86 -4.09
C VAL A 50 -0.91 2.19 -4.75
N ASN A 51 -1.24 3.20 -3.95
CA ASN A 51 -1.53 4.54 -4.47
C ASN A 51 -0.29 5.17 -5.13
N SER A 52 0.89 4.98 -4.57
CA SER A 52 2.15 5.49 -5.15
C SER A 52 2.44 4.86 -6.52
N VAL A 53 2.25 3.54 -6.68
CA VAL A 53 2.38 2.85 -7.97
C VAL A 53 1.38 3.38 -8.99
N LYS A 54 0.12 3.59 -8.57
CA LYS A 54 -0.93 4.14 -9.42
C LYS A 54 -0.54 5.53 -9.94
N GLN A 55 -0.10 6.42 -9.05
CA GLN A 55 0.27 7.79 -9.41
C GLN A 55 1.55 7.84 -10.23
N PHE A 56 2.55 7.03 -9.90
CA PHE A 56 3.75 6.86 -10.73
C PHE A 56 3.37 6.49 -12.16
N THR A 57 2.50 5.49 -12.33
CA THR A 57 2.05 5.03 -13.67
C THR A 57 1.34 6.12 -14.45
N ILE A 58 0.55 6.98 -13.79
CA ILE A 58 -0.14 8.11 -14.41
C ILE A 58 0.87 9.18 -14.83
N ASN A 59 1.74 9.61 -13.91
CA ASN A 59 2.70 10.69 -14.16
C ASN A 59 3.77 10.31 -15.19
N VAL A 60 4.17 9.03 -15.26
CA VAL A 60 5.04 8.53 -16.35
C VAL A 60 4.35 8.66 -17.71
N LYS A 61 3.04 8.35 -17.79
CA LYS A 61 2.27 8.49 -19.04
C LYS A 61 2.07 9.94 -19.45
N GLU A 62 1.93 10.83 -18.46
CA GLU A 62 1.68 12.27 -18.68
C GLU A 62 2.99 13.06 -18.87
N GLY A 63 4.15 12.48 -18.55
CA GLY A 63 5.47 13.08 -18.76
C GLY A 63 5.90 14.07 -17.67
N ASP A 64 5.23 14.08 -16.50
CA ASP A 64 5.60 14.96 -15.37
C ASP A 64 6.83 14.41 -14.62
N LYS A 65 8.01 14.90 -14.97
CA LYS A 65 9.28 14.45 -14.40
C LYS A 65 9.40 14.68 -12.88
N LYS A 66 8.78 15.73 -12.33
CA LYS A 66 8.91 16.05 -10.89
C LYS A 66 8.07 15.08 -10.08
N ASP A 67 6.83 14.88 -10.49
CA ASP A 67 5.91 14.00 -9.79
C ASP A 67 6.33 12.53 -9.94
N VAL A 68 6.87 12.14 -11.10
CA VAL A 68 7.45 10.79 -11.28
C VAL A 68 8.51 10.48 -10.24
N LEU A 69 9.43 11.41 -9.98
CA LEU A 69 10.47 11.22 -8.97
C LEU A 69 9.88 11.13 -7.56
N PHE A 70 8.93 12.01 -7.23
CA PHE A 70 8.23 11.98 -5.94
C PHE A 70 7.56 10.62 -5.69
N TRP A 71 6.77 10.13 -6.64
CA TRP A 71 6.05 8.87 -6.48
C TRP A 71 6.97 7.65 -6.51
N LEU A 72 8.07 7.69 -7.26
CA LEU A 72 9.11 6.66 -7.21
C LEU A 72 9.76 6.60 -5.82
N SER A 73 10.13 7.75 -5.25
CA SER A 73 10.65 7.82 -3.89
C SER A 73 9.64 7.31 -2.87
N ALA A 74 8.36 7.69 -3.01
CA ALA A 74 7.29 7.19 -2.15
C ALA A 74 7.13 5.66 -2.21
N MET A 75 7.26 5.05 -3.40
CA MET A 75 7.26 3.59 -3.56
C MET A 75 8.45 2.92 -2.86
N ILE A 76 9.66 3.46 -3.03
CA ILE A 76 10.87 2.92 -2.40
C ILE A 76 10.76 3.00 -0.87
N ILE A 77 10.35 4.16 -0.35
CA ILE A 77 10.18 4.37 1.09
C ILE A 77 9.13 3.41 1.65
N SER A 78 7.97 3.29 1.01
CA SER A 78 6.92 2.37 1.47
C SER A 78 7.34 0.91 1.42
N PHE A 79 8.12 0.49 0.41
CA PHE A 79 8.70 -0.85 0.36
C PHE A 79 9.62 -1.13 1.56
N PHE A 80 10.51 -0.19 1.91
CA PHE A 80 11.38 -0.34 3.08
C PHE A 80 10.61 -0.36 4.39
N ILE A 81 9.59 0.50 4.55
CA ILE A 81 8.74 0.52 5.74
C ILE A 81 8.01 -0.81 5.90
N LEU A 82 7.39 -1.33 4.83
CA LEU A 82 6.70 -2.62 4.87
C LEU A 82 7.66 -3.77 5.18
N GLY A 83 8.82 -3.80 4.51
CA GLY A 83 9.84 -4.81 4.76
C GLY A 83 10.33 -4.79 6.21
N TYR A 84 10.57 -3.61 6.76
CA TYR A 84 10.97 -3.45 8.15
C TYR A 84 9.88 -3.95 9.12
N MET A 85 8.63 -3.53 8.94
CA MET A 85 7.49 -3.96 9.77
C MET A 85 7.33 -5.48 9.73
N LEU A 86 7.32 -6.07 8.54
CA LEU A 86 7.20 -7.52 8.38
C LEU A 86 8.38 -8.28 8.99
N PHE A 87 9.60 -7.76 8.85
CA PHE A 87 10.79 -8.34 9.45
C PHE A 87 10.73 -8.29 10.98
N THR A 88 10.33 -7.16 11.58
CA THR A 88 10.17 -7.07 13.03
C THR A 88 9.12 -8.04 13.55
N TYR A 89 7.99 -8.18 12.85
CA TYR A 89 6.95 -9.14 13.25
C TYR A 89 7.40 -10.58 13.09
N ALA A 90 8.11 -10.90 12.01
CA ALA A 90 8.67 -12.23 11.83
C ALA A 90 9.66 -12.57 12.96
N ARG A 91 10.54 -11.62 13.32
CA ARG A 91 11.49 -11.79 14.43
C ARG A 91 10.76 -12.04 15.76
N ASP A 92 9.76 -11.23 16.07
CA ASP A 92 9.01 -11.38 17.32
C ASP A 92 8.34 -12.75 17.37
N TYR A 93 7.70 -13.18 16.28
CA TYR A 93 7.10 -14.52 16.17
C TYR A 93 8.11 -15.65 16.37
N PHE A 94 9.30 -15.57 15.75
CA PHE A 94 10.35 -16.56 15.94
C PHE A 94 10.87 -16.60 17.38
N SER A 95 10.92 -15.45 18.07
CA SER A 95 11.39 -15.39 19.47
C SER A 95 10.44 -16.04 20.48
N TYR A 96 9.15 -16.19 20.15
CA TYR A 96 8.18 -16.93 20.97
C TYR A 96 8.25 -18.45 20.76
N LEU A 97 8.99 -18.92 19.75
CA LEU A 97 9.00 -20.33 19.34
C LEU A 97 10.19 -21.15 19.88
N ILE A 98 11.19 -20.49 20.48
CA ILE A 98 12.44 -21.07 21.00
C ILE A 98 12.51 -20.81 22.50
#